data_AF-A0A957IYY8-F1
#
_entry.id   AF-A0A957IYY8-F1
#
_cell.length_a   1.000
_cell.length_b   1.000
_cell.length_c   1.000
_cell.angle_alpha   90.00
_cell.angle_beta   90.00
_cell.angle_gamma   90.00
#
_symmetry.space_group_name_H-M   'P 1'
#
loop_
_entity.id
_entity.type
_entity.pdbx_description
1 polymer ?
#
loop_
_entity_poly.entity_id
_entity_poly.type
_entity_poly.pdbx_seq_one_letter_code
_entity_poly.pdbx_strand_id
1 'polypeptide(L)'
;MKLIEAHATNYRNIIDADPVEIGQTTCLVGKNEAGKSAFLKALEGIPSTDPNFNEYGKITNYPRRMLSAYESDHGDGQARVMRTKWTLEPADVAAIAAVFGGEALSGGEIT
;
A
#
# COMPACT_ATOMS: atom_id res chain seq x y z
N MET A 1 2.30 -15.94 -1.94
CA MET A 1 2.49 -14.88 -0.92
C MET A 1 1.19 -14.54 -0.20
N LYS A 2 1.27 -14.01 1.03
CA LYS A 2 0.11 -13.57 1.82
C LYS A 2 0.31 -12.17 2.40
N LEU A 3 -0.67 -11.28 2.23
CA LEU A 3 -0.68 -9.93 2.83
C LEU A 3 -0.89 -10.04 4.35
N ILE A 4 -0.04 -9.34 5.12
CA ILE A 4 -0.08 -9.35 6.59
C ILE A 4 -0.16 -7.95 7.22
N GLU A 5 0.19 -6.89 6.49
CA GLU A 5 0.05 -5.51 6.97
C GLU A 5 -0.21 -4.58 5.79
N ALA A 6 -1.07 -3.57 5.98
CA ALA A 6 -1.27 -2.47 5.04
C ALA A 6 -1.23 -1.13 5.76
N HIS A 7 -0.51 -0.16 5.21
CA HIS A 7 -0.33 1.18 5.78
C HIS A 7 -0.60 2.25 4.72
N ALA A 8 -1.73 2.94 4.86
CA ALA A 8 -2.19 3.98 3.93
C ALA A 8 -1.70 5.36 4.37
N THR A 9 -1.11 6.11 3.45
CA THR A 9 -0.69 7.51 3.65
C THR A 9 -1.15 8.34 2.45
N ASN A 10 -1.24 9.66 2.60
CA ASN A 10 -1.39 10.60 1.48
C ASN A 10 -2.52 10.26 0.47
N TYR A 11 -3.70 9.82 0.94
CA TYR A 11 -4.79 9.40 0.06
C TYR A 11 -6.17 9.92 0.49
N ARG A 12 -6.70 10.86 -0.29
CA ARG A 12 -8.01 11.50 -0.11
C ARG A 12 -8.13 12.15 1.27
N ASN A 13 -8.84 11.52 2.19
CA ASN A 13 -9.01 11.99 3.56
C ASN A 13 -8.04 11.33 4.55
N ILE A 14 -7.20 10.39 4.09
CA ILE A 14 -6.14 9.76 4.87
C ILE A 14 -4.87 10.60 4.72
N ILE A 15 -4.36 11.11 5.84
CA ILE A 15 -3.05 11.76 5.90
C ILE A 15 -2.00 10.68 6.19
N ASP A 16 -2.17 10.01 7.32
CA ASP A 16 -1.36 8.89 7.78
C ASP A 16 -2.28 8.03 8.65
N ALA A 17 -2.69 6.87 8.14
CA ALA A 17 -3.43 5.90 8.93
C ALA A 17 -2.44 5.07 9.76
N ASP A 18 -2.86 4.54 10.90
CA ASP A 18 -2.03 3.52 11.55
C ASP A 18 -1.93 2.27 10.66
N PRO A 19 -0.80 1.53 10.70
CA PRO A 19 -0.69 0.24 10.04
C PRO A 19 -1.79 -0.72 10.51
N VAL A 20 -2.41 -1.41 9.55
CA VAL A 20 -3.48 -2.38 9.80
C VAL A 20 -2.92 -3.77 9.59
N GLU A 21 -2.87 -4.57 10.65
CA GLU A 21 -2.58 -6.01 10.56
C GLU A 21 -3.73 -6.73 9.83
N ILE A 22 -3.36 -7.59 8.87
CA ILE A 22 -4.30 -8.30 8.01
C ILE A 22 -4.31 -9.78 8.39
N GLY A 23 -5.41 -10.20 9.01
CA GLY A 23 -5.72 -11.60 9.30
C GLY A 23 -6.48 -12.30 8.17
N GLN A 24 -7.00 -13.49 8.45
CA GLN A 24 -7.90 -14.20 7.53
C GLN A 24 -9.20 -13.43 7.27
N THR A 25 -9.74 -12.80 8.31
CA THR A 25 -10.89 -11.91 8.23
C THR A 25 -10.53 -10.64 8.98
N THR A 26 -10.52 -9.51 8.28
CA THR A 26 -10.21 -8.20 8.86
C THR A 26 -11.35 -7.24 8.51
N CYS A 27 -11.93 -6.59 9.52
CA CYS A 27 -13.09 -5.70 9.35
C CYS A 27 -12.69 -4.26 9.68
N LEU A 28 -12.89 -3.35 8.72
CA LEU A 28 -12.75 -1.91 8.96
C LEU A 28 -14.07 -1.33 9.44
N VAL A 29 -14.10 -0.77 10.66
CA VAL A 29 -15.30 -0.16 11.27
C VAL A 29 -15.04 1.30 11.66
N GLY A 30 -16.10 2.10 11.74
CA GLY A 30 -15.99 3.52 12.09
C GLY A 30 -17.13 4.35 11.51
N LYS A 31 -17.21 5.63 11.91
CA LYS A 31 -18.23 6.58 11.44
C LYS A 31 -18.15 6.84 9.94
N ASN A 32 -19.17 7.49 9.39
CA ASN A 32 -19.13 8.00 8.02
C ASN A 32 -17.90 8.90 7.84
N GLU A 33 -17.30 8.83 6.66
CA GLU A 33 -16.10 9.61 6.30
C GLU A 33 -14.83 9.31 7.11
N ALA A 34 -14.83 8.28 7.95
CA ALA A 34 -13.63 7.84 8.70
C ALA A 34 -12.52 7.23 7.83
N GLY A 35 -12.65 7.23 6.50
CA GLY A 35 -11.59 6.76 5.58
C GLY A 35 -11.59 5.27 5.24
N LYS A 36 -12.53 4.46 5.76
CA LYS A 36 -12.63 3.01 5.44
C LYS A 36 -12.59 2.70 3.94
N SER A 37 -13.46 3.37 3.16
CA SER A 37 -13.51 3.17 1.71
C SER A 37 -12.29 3.78 1.01
N ALA A 38 -11.67 4.81 1.57
CA ALA A 38 -10.45 5.38 1.02
C ALA A 38 -9.26 4.42 1.22
N PHE A 39 -9.18 3.77 2.39
CA PHE A 39 -8.16 2.76 2.69
C PHE A 39 -8.24 1.58 1.72
N LEU A 40 -9.44 1.02 1.49
CA LEU A 40 -9.62 -0.09 0.55
C LEU A 40 -9.31 0.31 -0.90
N LYS A 41 -9.66 1.54 -1.32
CA LYS A 41 -9.31 2.06 -2.66
C LYS A 41 -7.82 2.36 -2.82
N ALA A 42 -7.15 2.76 -1.74
CA ALA A 42 -5.70 2.87 -1.75
C ALA A 42 -5.07 1.47 -1.91
N LEU A 43 -5.56 0.47 -1.17
CA LEU A 43 -5.04 -0.89 -1.24
C LEU A 43 -5.27 -1.55 -2.60
N GLU A 44 -6.42 -1.31 -3.23
CA GLU A 44 -6.77 -1.89 -4.54
C GLU A 44 -5.80 -1.49 -5.65
N GLY A 45 -5.11 -0.35 -5.55
CA GLY A 45 -4.08 0.03 -6.52
C GLY A 45 -2.81 -0.85 -6.53
N ILE A 46 -2.70 -1.85 -5.62
CA ILE A 46 -1.55 -2.74 -5.51
C ILE A 46 -1.94 -4.22 -5.70
N PRO A 47 -1.41 -4.86 -6.76
CA PRO A 47 -1.59 -4.45 -8.15
C PRO A 47 -3.09 -4.38 -8.49
N SER A 48 -3.49 -3.32 -9.19
CA SER A 48 -4.89 -3.09 -9.57
C SER A 48 -5.43 -4.12 -10.54
N THR A 49 -6.71 -4.49 -10.37
CA THR A 49 -7.47 -5.25 -11.36
C THR A 49 -8.25 -4.35 -12.31
N ASP A 50 -8.38 -3.05 -12.02
CA ASP A 50 -8.89 -2.05 -12.97
C ASP A 50 -7.83 -1.74 -14.04
N PRO A 51 -8.06 -2.09 -15.33
CA PRO A 51 -7.12 -1.83 -16.41
C PRO A 51 -6.92 -0.34 -16.71
N ASN A 52 -7.76 0.54 -16.18
CA ASN A 52 -7.65 1.99 -16.35
C ASN A 52 -6.84 2.65 -15.23
N PHE A 53 -6.57 1.92 -14.14
CA PHE A 53 -5.74 2.43 -13.05
C PHE A 53 -4.27 2.32 -13.43
N ASN A 54 -3.64 3.46 -13.67
CA ASN A 54 -2.20 3.53 -13.99
C ASN A 54 -1.37 4.06 -12.80
N GLU A 55 -1.88 5.06 -12.08
CA GLU A 55 -1.17 5.70 -10.97
C GLU A 55 -2.13 6.44 -10.04
N TYR A 56 -1.64 6.78 -8.84
CA TYR A 56 -2.34 7.69 -7.94
C TYR A 56 -2.07 9.15 -8.35
N GLY A 57 -3.09 9.82 -8.86
CA GLY A 57 -2.94 11.19 -9.36
C GLY A 57 -2.79 12.23 -8.24
N LYS A 58 -1.79 13.10 -8.33
CA LYS A 58 -1.57 14.22 -7.40
C LYS A 58 -2.82 15.08 -7.19
N ILE A 59 -3.56 15.42 -8.24
CA ILE A 59 -4.73 16.30 -8.13
C ILE A 59 -5.99 15.53 -7.67
N THR A 60 -6.11 14.27 -8.07
CA THR A 60 -7.33 13.46 -7.91
C THR A 60 -7.33 12.60 -6.65
N ASN A 61 -6.16 12.23 -6.14
CA ASN A 61 -6.01 11.27 -5.04
C ASN A 61 -5.29 11.83 -3.82
N TYR A 62 -4.39 12.80 -3.96
CA TYR A 62 -3.71 13.39 -2.81
C TYR A 62 -4.65 14.21 -1.92
N PRO A 63 -4.43 14.28 -0.59
CA PRO A 63 -5.23 15.11 0.30
C PRO A 63 -5.22 16.57 -0.12
N ARG A 64 -6.40 17.06 -0.53
CA ARG A 64 -6.53 18.39 -1.15
C ARG A 64 -6.02 19.52 -0.25
N ARG A 65 -6.11 19.37 1.07
CA ARG A 65 -5.59 20.34 2.05
C ARG A 65 -4.06 20.44 2.07
N MET A 66 -3.37 19.38 1.68
CA MET A 66 -1.89 19.35 1.65
C MET A 66 -1.34 19.68 0.26
N LEU A 67 -2.19 19.83 -0.76
CA LEU A 67 -1.76 19.95 -2.15
C LEU A 67 -0.82 21.15 -2.39
N SER A 68 -0.99 22.25 -1.67
CA SER A 68 -0.11 23.43 -1.76
C SER A 68 1.31 23.16 -1.26
N ALA A 69 1.48 22.20 -0.35
CA ALA A 69 2.77 21.80 0.20
C ALA A 69 3.40 20.62 -0.55
N TYR A 70 2.68 19.98 -1.50
CA TYR A 70 3.11 18.74 -2.14
C TYR A 70 4.53 18.78 -2.71
N GLU A 71 4.89 19.84 -3.46
CA GLU A 71 6.23 19.96 -4.03
C GLU A 71 7.32 20.11 -2.95
N SER A 72 6.99 20.76 -1.83
CA SER A 72 7.90 20.89 -0.70
C SER A 72 8.04 19.57 0.07
N ASP A 73 6.96 18.80 0.19
CA ASP A 73 6.91 17.57 0.98
C ASP A 73 7.55 16.39 0.24
N HIS A 74 7.46 16.35 -1.10
CA HIS A 74 7.89 15.19 -1.90
C HIS A 74 9.02 15.51 -2.90
N GLY A 75 9.35 16.79 -3.13
CA GLY A 75 10.34 17.19 -4.12
C GLY A 75 10.00 16.64 -5.52
N ASP A 76 11.00 16.04 -6.18
CA ASP A 76 10.81 15.36 -7.48
C ASP A 76 10.10 13.99 -7.37
N GLY A 77 9.76 13.56 -6.15
CA GLY A 77 9.14 12.27 -5.86
C GLY A 77 7.61 12.29 -5.92
N GLN A 78 7.04 11.07 -5.88
CA GLN A 78 5.60 10.88 -5.71
C GLN A 78 5.26 10.51 -4.26
N ALA A 79 4.13 11.03 -3.76
CA ALA A 79 3.63 10.65 -2.45
C ALA A 79 3.32 9.15 -2.41
N ARG A 80 3.88 8.44 -1.43
CA ARG A 80 3.50 7.06 -1.17
C ARG A 80 2.05 7.02 -0.70
N VAL A 81 1.25 6.17 -1.33
CA VAL A 81 -0.18 6.00 -0.99
C VAL A 81 -0.42 4.78 -0.11
N MET A 82 0.30 3.70 -0.38
CA MET A 82 0.12 2.44 0.34
C MET A 82 1.46 1.72 0.46
N ARG A 83 1.77 1.24 1.66
CA ARG A 83 2.86 0.29 1.94
C ARG A 83 2.21 -1.01 2.38
N THR A 84 2.68 -2.14 1.87
CA THR A 84 2.14 -3.46 2.24
C THR A 84 3.27 -4.36 2.68
N LYS A 85 3.00 -5.22 3.66
CA LYS A 85 3.94 -6.24 4.10
C LYS A 85 3.37 -7.62 3.81
N TRP A 86 4.20 -8.51 3.30
CA TRP A 86 3.80 -9.85 2.86
C TRP A 86 4.68 -10.91 3.50
N THR A 87 4.06 -12.05 3.83
CA THR A 87 4.80 -13.28 4.15
C THR A 87 4.93 -14.12 2.87
N LEU A 88 6.14 -14.61 2.63
CA LEU A 88 6.48 -15.50 1.53
C LEU A 88 6.02 -16.92 1.83
N GLU A 89 5.41 -17.56 0.86
CA GLU A 89 5.11 -18.99 0.91
C GLU A 89 6.32 -19.79 0.39
N PRO A 90 6.45 -21.08 0.73
CA PRO A 90 7.58 -21.90 0.27
C PRO A 90 7.79 -21.89 -1.25
N ALA A 91 6.69 -21.80 -2.02
CA ALA A 91 6.74 -21.68 -3.47
C ALA A 91 7.36 -20.35 -3.94
N ASP A 92 7.09 -19.24 -3.24
CA ASP A 92 7.67 -17.93 -3.56
C ASP A 92 9.18 -17.93 -3.30
N VAL A 93 9.61 -18.49 -2.15
CA VAL A 93 11.02 -18.62 -1.77
C VAL A 93 11.78 -19.44 -2.81
N ALA A 94 11.21 -20.57 -3.25
CA ALA A 94 11.80 -21.41 -4.27
C ALA A 94 11.93 -20.70 -5.63
N ALA A 95 10.89 -19.94 -6.03
CA ALA A 95 10.90 -19.17 -7.27
C ALA A 95 11.99 -18.08 -7.26
N ILE A 96 12.15 -17.37 -6.13
CA ILE A 96 13.19 -16.35 -5.95
C ILE A 96 14.58 -16.98 -5.98
N ALA A 97 14.78 -18.09 -5.25
CA ALA A 97 16.06 -18.78 -5.19
C ALA A 97 16.51 -19.32 -6.56
N ALA A 98 15.56 -19.72 -7.43
CA ALA A 98 15.87 -20.17 -8.78
C ALA A 98 16.42 -19.05 -9.68
N VAL A 99 16.03 -17.79 -9.44
CA VAL A 99 16.45 -16.63 -10.25
C VAL A 99 17.70 -15.96 -9.66
N PHE A 100 17.75 -15.82 -8.34
CA PHE A 100 18.75 -15.00 -7.65
C PHE A 100 19.74 -15.80 -6.79
N GLY A 101 19.55 -17.12 -6.67
CA GLY A 101 20.38 -18.01 -5.85
C GLY A 101 19.82 -18.26 -4.45
N GLY A 102 20.28 -19.34 -3.81
CA GLY A 102 19.75 -19.81 -2.51
C GLY A 102 19.93 -18.86 -1.33
N GLU A 103 20.83 -17.88 -1.44
CA GLU A 103 21.13 -16.88 -0.40
C GLU A 103 20.49 -15.50 -0.70
N ALA A 104 19.59 -15.43 -1.68
CA ALA A 104 18.97 -14.17 -2.10
C ALA A 104 18.02 -13.56 -1.05
N LEU A 105 17.53 -14.37 -0.11
CA LEU A 105 16.55 -13.95 0.89
C LEU A 105 17.15 -13.98 2.29
N SER A 106 17.00 -12.88 3.03
CA SER A 106 17.41 -12.75 4.43
C SER A 106 16.28 -13.07 5.43
N GLY A 107 15.05 -13.29 4.96
CA GLY A 107 13.89 -13.56 5.78
C GLY A 107 12.68 -14.02 4.97
N GLY A 108 11.59 -14.37 5.67
CA GLY A 108 10.33 -14.82 5.07
C GLY A 108 9.31 -13.72 4.84
N GLU A 109 9.66 -12.45 5.02
CA GLU A 109 8.76 -11.31 4.88
C GLU A 109 9.38 -10.24 3.98
N ILE A 110 8.53 -9.56 3.22
CA ILE A 110 8.91 -8.46 2.32
C ILE A 110 7.97 -7.26 2.52
N THR A 111 8.44 -6.05 2.18
CA THR A 111 7.68 -4.79 2.27
C THR A 111 7.87 -3.97 1.01
#